data_AF-A0A3B1CT81-F1
#
_entry.id   AF-A0A3B1CT81-F1
#
_cell.length_a   1.000
_cell.length_b   1.000
_cell.length_c   1.000
_cell.angle_alpha   90.00
_cell.angle_beta   90.00
_cell.angle_gamma   90.00
#
_symmetry.space_group_name_H-M   'P 1'
#
loop_
_entity.id
_entity.type
_entity.pdbx_description
1 polymer ?
#
loop_
_entity_poly.entity_id
_entity_poly.type
_entity_poly.pdbx_seq_one_letter_code
_entity_poly.pdbx_strand_id
1 'polypeptide(L)'
;MSPFQAPNTEAKYRLGNESETSLETAFVYFMKDKSGASFDTRILFVIVTPMSQTNIYQTTFSLREACVIARSIWKAFPKPDFGRGSDIMTDTIFI
;
A
#
# COMPACT_ATOMS: atom_id res chain seq x y z
N MET A 1 -12.91 13.01 23.84
CA MET A 1 -11.76 12.56 24.65
C MET A 1 -10.51 12.84 23.82
N SER A 2 -9.51 13.51 24.39
CA SER A 2 -8.27 13.83 23.66
C SER A 2 -7.29 12.67 23.79
N PRO A 3 -6.59 12.27 22.72
CA PRO A 3 -5.54 11.25 22.81
C PRO A 3 -4.34 11.78 23.61
N PHE A 4 -3.66 10.89 24.32
CA PHE A 4 -2.43 11.15 25.06
C PHE A 4 -1.22 10.52 24.36
N GLN A 5 -0.14 11.29 24.22
CA GLN A 5 1.18 10.83 23.79
C GLN A 5 2.21 11.56 24.65
N ALA A 6 3.20 10.84 25.18
CA ALA A 6 4.22 11.45 26.01
C ALA A 6 5.12 12.37 25.16
N PRO A 7 5.65 13.47 25.73
CA PRO A 7 6.58 14.33 25.00
C PRO A 7 7.81 13.54 24.52
N ASN A 8 8.27 13.83 23.31
CA ASN A 8 9.44 13.19 22.67
C ASN A 8 9.32 11.68 22.43
N THR A 9 8.11 11.10 22.45
CA THR A 9 7.92 9.69 22.04
C THR A 9 7.39 9.60 20.63
N GLU A 10 7.86 8.63 19.86
CA GLU A 10 7.42 8.38 18.47
C GLU A 10 6.07 7.64 18.39
N ALA A 11 5.61 7.07 19.50
CA ALA A 11 4.39 6.28 19.57
C ALA A 11 3.62 6.53 20.87
N LYS A 12 2.37 6.05 20.89
CA LYS A 12 1.47 6.01 22.04
C LYS A 12 0.78 4.63 22.12
N TYR A 13 0.36 4.23 23.32
CA TYR A 13 -0.55 3.08 23.46
C TYR A 13 -1.88 3.40 22.78
N ARG A 14 -2.37 2.50 21.93
CA ARG A 14 -3.48 2.80 21.00
C ARG A 14 -4.86 2.54 21.57
N LEU A 15 -5.03 1.53 22.43
CA LEU A 15 -6.35 1.10 22.91
C LEU A 15 -7.07 2.24 23.66
N GLY A 16 -8.21 2.70 23.14
CA GLY A 16 -9.00 3.80 23.72
C GLY A 16 -8.34 5.18 23.60
N ASN A 17 -7.30 5.33 22.77
CA ASN A 17 -6.43 6.50 22.73
C ASN A 17 -6.18 7.02 21.29
N GLU A 18 -7.07 6.66 20.38
CA GLU A 18 -7.15 7.18 19.02
C GLU A 18 -8.37 8.10 18.88
N SER A 19 -8.24 9.16 18.10
CA SER A 19 -9.28 10.17 17.90
C SER A 19 -9.60 10.41 16.42
N GLU A 20 -9.23 9.45 15.58
CA GLU A 20 -9.40 9.48 14.14
C GLU A 20 -9.88 8.11 13.66
N THR A 21 -10.67 8.12 12.60
CA THR A 21 -11.02 6.92 11.85
C THR A 21 -10.06 6.83 10.69
N SER A 22 -9.23 5.79 10.67
CA SER A 22 -8.38 5.46 9.53
C SER A 22 -8.96 4.27 8.77
N LEU A 23 -9.09 4.39 7.45
CA LEU A 23 -9.48 3.33 6.55
C LEU A 23 -8.38 3.14 5.50
N GLU A 24 -7.85 1.93 5.42
CA GLU A 24 -6.95 1.52 4.35
C GLU A 24 -7.70 0.58 3.39
N THR A 25 -7.73 0.93 2.11
CA THR A 25 -8.43 0.14 1.07
C THR A 25 -7.43 -0.28 0.00
N ALA A 26 -7.21 -1.59 -0.11
CA ALA A 26 -6.36 -2.19 -1.13
C ALA A 26 -7.19 -2.76 -2.28
N PHE A 27 -6.90 -2.34 -3.49
CA PHE A 27 -7.37 -2.97 -4.72
C PHE A 27 -6.24 -3.84 -5.27
N VAL A 28 -6.50 -5.15 -5.35
CA VAL A 28 -5.52 -6.12 -5.85
C VAL A 28 -6.12 -6.82 -7.06
N TYR A 29 -5.39 -6.80 -8.17
CA TYR A 29 -5.75 -7.55 -9.37
C TYR A 29 -4.62 -8.50 -9.74
N PHE A 30 -4.97 -9.77 -9.92
CA PHE A 30 -4.03 -10.83 -10.25
C PHE A 30 -4.35 -11.37 -11.65
N MET A 31 -3.33 -11.41 -12.51
CA MET A 31 -3.41 -12.11 -13.78
C MET A 31 -2.30 -13.13 -13.91
N LYS A 32 -2.63 -14.27 -14.52
CA LYS A 32 -1.67 -15.28 -14.91
C LYS A 32 -1.90 -15.67 -16.36
N ASP A 33 -0.84 -15.63 -17.14
CA ASP A 33 -0.84 -16.09 -18.53
C ASP A 33 -0.57 -17.61 -18.61
N LYS A 34 -0.94 -18.22 -19.73
CA LYS A 34 -0.70 -19.63 -20.06
C LYS A 34 0.79 -19.98 -20.11
N SER A 35 1.66 -19.01 -20.38
CA SER A 35 3.12 -19.18 -20.30
C SER A 35 3.65 -19.36 -18.87
N GLY A 36 2.80 -19.12 -17.86
CA GLY A 36 3.17 -19.14 -16.44
C GLY A 36 3.64 -17.80 -15.89
N ALA A 37 3.77 -16.76 -16.72
CA ALA A 37 3.98 -15.38 -16.28
C ALA A 37 2.77 -14.89 -15.44
N SER A 38 3.04 -14.11 -14.39
CA SER A 38 1.99 -13.50 -13.57
C SER A 38 2.25 -12.04 -13.29
N PHE A 39 1.16 -11.28 -13.17
CA PHE A 39 1.16 -9.85 -12.90
C PHE A 39 0.22 -9.55 -11.75
N ASP A 40 0.75 -8.94 -10.70
CA ASP A 40 -0.01 -8.49 -9.53
C ASP A 40 -0.05 -6.96 -9.58
N THR A 41 -1.22 -6.37 -9.77
CA THR A 41 -1.42 -4.93 -9.65
C THR A 41 -1.98 -4.62 -8.28
N ARG A 42 -1.36 -3.68 -7.56
CA ARG A 42 -1.82 -3.25 -6.24
C ARG A 42 -1.96 -1.73 -6.19
N ILE A 43 -3.11 -1.28 -5.72
CA ILE A 43 -3.40 0.13 -5.43
C ILE A 43 -3.89 0.23 -3.98
N LEU A 44 -3.22 1.02 -3.15
CA LEU A 44 -3.57 1.23 -1.75
C LEU A 44 -3.96 2.69 -1.50
N PHE A 45 -5.21 2.91 -1.14
CA PHE A 45 -5.68 4.21 -0.66
C PHE A 45 -5.80 4.23 0.85
N VAL A 46 -5.50 5.36 1.45
CA VAL A 46 -5.71 5.61 2.88
C VAL A 46 -6.53 6.88 3.06
N ILE A 47 -7.58 6.74 3.88
CA ILE A 47 -8.52 7.79 4.23
C ILE A 47 -8.45 7.98 5.74
N VAL A 48 -8.11 9.18 6.19
CA VAL A 48 -8.08 9.54 7.62
C VAL A 48 -9.08 10.65 7.88
N THR A 49 -10.05 10.38 8.74
CA THR A 49 -11.08 11.35 9.12
C THR A 49 -11.03 11.58 10.63
N PRO A 50 -10.84 12.82 11.11
CA PRO A 50 -10.92 13.14 12.53
C PRO A 50 -12.31 12.83 13.09
N MET A 51 -12.36 12.23 14.28
CA MET A 51 -13.64 12.06 15.00
C MET A 51 -14.00 13.37 15.68
N SER A 52 -14.86 14.18 15.06
CA SER A 52 -15.42 15.39 15.67
C SER A 52 -16.89 15.21 16.06
N GLN A 53 -17.32 15.92 17.10
CA GLN A 53 -18.75 16.07 17.45
C GLN A 53 -19.46 17.11 16.57
N THR A 54 -18.77 17.68 15.58
CA THR A 54 -19.29 18.69 14.65
C THR A 54 -19.40 18.11 13.24
N ASN A 55 -20.42 18.53 12.48
CA ASN A 55 -20.66 18.08 11.10
C ASN A 55 -19.64 18.57 10.06
N ILE A 56 -18.59 19.26 10.49
CA ILE A 56 -17.52 19.76 9.61
C ILE A 56 -16.22 19.07 10.06
N TYR A 57 -15.66 18.27 9.16
CA TYR A 57 -14.38 17.60 9.34
C TYR A 57 -13.63 17.56 8.01
N GLN A 58 -12.31 17.72 8.06
CA GLN A 58 -11.44 17.62 6.91
C GLN A 58 -10.84 16.22 6.86
N THR A 59 -11.23 15.46 5.84
CA THR A 59 -10.69 14.13 5.58
C THR A 59 -9.42 14.24 4.76
N THR A 60 -8.38 13.49 5.15
CA THR A 60 -7.15 13.35 4.37
C THR A 60 -7.24 12.10 3.51
N PHE A 61 -6.97 12.24 2.21
CA PHE A 61 -6.88 11.14 1.25
C PHE A 61 -5.45 11.02 0.74
N SER A 62 -4.91 9.80 0.71
CA SER A 62 -3.56 9.53 0.16
C SER A 62 -3.54 8.22 -0.63
N LEU A 63 -2.83 8.23 -1.76
CA LEU A 63 -2.44 7.04 -2.50
C LEU A 63 -1.07 6.60 -2.01
N ARG A 64 -0.98 5.47 -1.29
CA ARG A 64 0.27 5.01 -0.67
C ARG A 64 1.04 4.01 -1.49
N GLU A 65 0.34 3.20 -2.28
CA GLU A 65 0.96 2.22 -3.16
C GLU A 65 0.24 2.23 -4.50
N ALA A 66 1.00 2.32 -5.58
CA ALA A 66 0.56 2.03 -6.94
C ALA A 66 1.69 1.27 -7.63
N CYS A 67 1.58 -0.06 -7.69
CA CYS A 67 2.64 -0.90 -8.22
C CYS A 67 2.11 -2.06 -9.07
N VAL A 68 2.97 -2.51 -9.97
CA VAL A 68 2.81 -3.77 -10.70
C VAL A 68 4.00 -4.66 -10.39
N ILE A 69 3.72 -5.88 -9.93
CA ILE A 69 4.72 -6.89 -9.66
C ILE A 69 4.59 -7.96 -10.75
N ALA A 70 5.60 -8.05 -11.60
CA ALA A 70 5.69 -9.08 -12.62
C ALA A 70 6.58 -10.23 -12.13
N ARG A 71 6.10 -11.47 -12.25
CA ARG A 71 6.84 -12.69 -11.87
C ARG A 71 6.87 -13.69 -13.00
N SER A 72 7.93 -14.50 -13.07
CA SER A 72 8.10 -15.57 -14.07
C SER A 72 8.05 -15.10 -15.52
N ILE A 73 8.34 -13.81 -15.79
CA ILE A 73 8.27 -13.20 -17.12
C ILE A 73 9.38 -13.69 -18.06
N TRP A 74 10.49 -14.18 -17.52
CA TRP A 74 11.65 -14.62 -18.32
C TRP A 74 11.41 -15.92 -19.10
N LYS A 75 10.33 -16.67 -18.83
CA LYS A 75 9.92 -17.79 -19.69
C LYS A 75 9.20 -17.32 -20.97
N ALA A 76 8.65 -16.11 -20.98
CA ALA A 76 7.95 -15.51 -22.11
C ALA A 76 8.86 -14.68 -23.03
N PHE A 77 10.07 -14.32 -22.58
CA PHE A 77 11.07 -13.58 -23.36
C PHE A 77 12.33 -14.44 -23.56
N PRO A 78 12.82 -14.65 -24.79
CA PRO A 78 14.09 -15.33 -25.01
C PRO A 78 15.25 -14.47 -24.44
N LYS A 79 15.65 -14.79 -23.20
CA LYS A 79 16.87 -14.41 -22.47
C LYS A 79 17.39 -12.97 -22.67
N PRO A 80 17.31 -12.10 -21.65
CA PRO A 80 18.41 -11.18 -21.37
C PRO A 80 19.51 -11.92 -20.60
N ASP A 81 20.76 -11.71 -21.01
CA ASP A 81 21.98 -12.25 -20.40
C ASP A 81 22.29 -11.62 -19.02
N PHE A 82 21.33 -11.61 -18.10
CA PHE A 82 21.57 -11.25 -16.70
C PHE A 82 21.67 -12.52 -15.86
N GLY A 83 22.91 -12.98 -15.69
CA GLY A 83 23.25 -14.03 -14.74
C GLY A 83 22.73 -13.68 -13.35
N ARG A 84 21.91 -14.56 -12.77
CA ARG A 84 21.51 -14.56 -11.34
C ARG A 84 20.96 -13.21 -10.84
N GLY A 85 19.91 -12.68 -11.47
CA GLY A 85 19.07 -11.62 -10.90
C GLY A 85 17.64 -12.15 -10.73
N SER A 86 17.02 -11.93 -9.57
CA SER A 86 15.71 -12.44 -9.16
C SER A 86 14.61 -12.37 -10.24
N ASP A 87 13.75 -13.40 -10.30
CA ASP A 87 12.57 -13.55 -11.18
C ASP A 87 11.41 -12.55 -10.94
N ILE A 88 11.70 -11.44 -10.27
CA ILE A 88 10.73 -10.44 -9.82
C ILE A 88 11.17 -9.08 -10.38
N MET A 89 10.34 -8.52 -11.25
CA MET A 89 10.41 -7.10 -11.60
C MET A 89 9.28 -6.39 -10.86
N THR A 90 9.65 -5.40 -10.06
CA THR A 90 8.71 -4.55 -9.33
C THR A 90 8.94 -3.12 -9.79
N ASP A 91 7.92 -2.54 -10.40
CA ASP A 91 7.88 -1.10 -10.63
C ASP A 91 6.86 -0.52 -9.64
N THR A 92 7.35 0.25 -8.69
CA THR A 92 6.56 0.86 -7.62
C THR A 92 6.71 2.36 -7.71
N ILE A 93 5.60 3.04 -7.96
CA ILE A 93 5.53 4.48 -7.85
C ILE A 93 5.06 4.79 -6.42
N PHE A 94 5.96 5.36 -5.62
CA PHE A 94 5.59 6.04 -4.38
C PHE A 94 5.27 7.49 -4.72
N ILE A 95 4.07 7.97 -4.37
CA ILE A 95 3.65 9.36 -4.59
C ILE A 95 3.62 10.08 -3.23
#